data_AF-A0A942JAG3-F1
#
_entry.id   AF-A0A942JAG3-F1
#
_cell.length_a   1.000
_cell.length_b   1.000
_cell.length_c   1.000
_cell.angle_alpha   90.00
_cell.angle_beta   90.00
_cell.angle_gamma   90.00
#
_symmetry.space_group_name_H-M   'P 1'
#
loop_
_entity.id
_entity.type
_entity.pdbx_description
1 polymer ?
#
loop_
_entity_poly.entity_id
_entity_poly.type
_entity_poly.pdbx_seq_one_letter_code
_entity_poly.pdbx_strand_id
1 'polypeptide(L)'
;MENIKPSLVRTIFGMMINPGGTLKNSLLTTRWYFSVAVSAVAFSLFFGQTGLDLYKTGQKGLEFVLLASAIGLAYGLLVIPLIGFFIWTVLKLSKGERKMRETVSAFCLSYSGALIYGTIGLGFSLALGWKTSVAFGVTGVLWAIGPMIITIRELTSGRSALSIPIATTVGVAVLISWSIFGNI
;
A
#
# COMPACT_ATOMS: atom_id res chain seq x y z
N MET A 1 11.27 -28.71 11.62
CA MET A 1 11.16 -27.27 11.93
C MET A 1 9.68 -26.95 12.08
N GLU A 2 9.27 -26.58 13.29
CA GLU A 2 7.87 -26.26 13.62
C GLU A 2 7.39 -25.10 12.74
N ASN A 3 6.31 -25.33 11.98
CA ASN A 3 5.72 -24.35 11.07
C ASN A 3 4.92 -23.31 11.87
N ILE A 4 5.62 -22.45 12.62
CA ILE A 4 4.99 -21.35 13.35
C ILE A 4 4.45 -20.37 12.30
N LYS A 5 3.12 -20.38 12.13
CA LYS A 5 2.43 -19.43 11.24
C LYS A 5 2.89 -18.02 11.59
N PRO A 6 3.50 -17.26 10.67
CA PRO A 6 3.98 -15.93 10.97
C PRO A 6 2.79 -15.06 11.39
N SER A 7 2.93 -14.34 12.51
CA SER A 7 1.89 -13.43 12.98
C SER A 7 1.61 -12.33 11.95
N LEU A 8 0.38 -11.83 11.92
CA LEU A 8 -0.03 -10.76 10.98
C LEU A 8 0.83 -9.50 11.15
N VAL A 9 1.12 -9.12 12.39
CA VAL A 9 2.00 -8.00 12.73
C VAL A 9 3.41 -8.23 12.18
N ARG A 10 3.98 -9.43 12.36
CA ARG A 10 5.29 -9.77 11.81
C ARG A 10 5.31 -9.70 10.27
N THR A 11 4.18 -10.00 9.61
CA THR A 11 4.06 -9.88 8.16
C THR A 11 4.04 -8.42 7.72
N ILE A 12 3.27 -7.54 8.38
CA ILE A 12 3.20 -6.11 8.05
C ILE A 12 4.58 -5.43 8.25
N PHE A 13 5.18 -5.58 9.43
CA PHE A 13 6.50 -5.02 9.71
C PHE A 13 7.60 -5.67 8.87
N GLY A 14 7.49 -6.98 8.63
CA GLY A 14 8.41 -7.71 7.77
C GLY A 14 8.39 -7.20 6.34
N MET A 15 7.20 -6.93 5.77
CA MET A 15 7.08 -6.34 4.44
C MET A 15 7.72 -4.95 4.35
N MET A 16 7.71 -4.17 5.45
CA MET A 16 8.34 -2.85 5.50
C MET A 16 9.87 -2.93 5.59
N ILE A 17 10.42 -3.89 6.33
CA ILE A 17 11.85 -3.98 6.67
C ILE A 17 12.61 -4.93 5.74
N ASN A 18 12.07 -6.13 5.50
CA ASN A 18 12.66 -7.18 4.68
C ASN A 18 11.58 -7.87 3.80
N PRO A 19 11.06 -7.16 2.77
CA PRO A 19 10.02 -7.67 1.90
C PRO A 19 10.41 -8.98 1.21
N GLY A 20 11.66 -9.15 0.79
CA GLY A 20 12.12 -10.40 0.14
C GLY A 20 12.05 -11.62 1.07
N GLY A 21 12.49 -11.46 2.31
CA GLY A 21 12.40 -12.51 3.33
C GLY A 21 10.97 -12.79 3.77
N THR A 22 10.12 -11.76 3.84
CA THR A 22 8.72 -11.90 4.20
C THR A 22 7.92 -12.58 3.10
N LEU A 23 8.11 -12.22 1.82
CA LEU A 23 7.38 -12.84 0.71
C LEU A 23 7.62 -14.35 0.62
N LYS A 24 8.87 -14.81 0.80
CA LYS A 24 9.22 -16.23 0.75
C LYS A 24 8.52 -17.07 1.84
N ASN A 25 8.24 -16.46 2.99
CA ASN A 25 7.61 -17.13 4.13
C ASN A 25 6.08 -16.90 4.21
N SER A 26 5.62 -15.73 3.79
CA SER A 26 4.24 -15.24 3.99
C SER A 26 3.33 -15.53 2.80
N LEU A 27 3.82 -15.61 1.55
CA LEU A 27 2.97 -15.89 0.39
C LEU A 27 2.27 -17.26 0.46
N LEU A 28 2.83 -18.21 1.22
CA LEU A 28 2.28 -19.55 1.39
C LEU A 28 1.30 -19.67 2.57
N THR A 29 1.31 -18.72 3.50
CA THR A 29 0.58 -18.84 4.78
C THR A 29 -0.41 -17.72 5.05
N THR A 30 -0.23 -16.54 4.45
CA THR A 30 -1.12 -15.40 4.63
C THR A 30 -2.34 -15.50 3.72
N ARG A 31 -3.52 -15.26 4.28
CA ARG A 31 -4.78 -15.30 3.54
C ARG A 31 -4.90 -14.08 2.62
N TRP A 32 -5.31 -14.28 1.37
CA TRP A 32 -5.35 -13.22 0.34
C TRP A 32 -6.18 -11.99 0.73
N TYR A 33 -7.29 -12.19 1.44
CA TYR A 33 -8.16 -11.11 1.90
C TYR A 33 -7.49 -10.22 2.96
N PHE A 34 -6.54 -10.74 3.73
CA PHE A 34 -5.75 -9.92 4.65
C PHE A 34 -4.85 -8.94 3.90
N SER A 35 -4.19 -9.39 2.84
CA SER A 35 -3.35 -8.53 2.01
C SER A 35 -4.15 -7.36 1.41
N VAL A 36 -5.35 -7.65 0.91
CA VAL A 36 -6.25 -6.62 0.37
C VAL A 36 -6.75 -5.67 1.48
N ALA A 37 -7.04 -6.19 2.67
CA ALA A 37 -7.39 -5.35 3.81
C ALA A 37 -6.26 -4.39 4.20
N VAL A 38 -5.00 -4.85 4.13
CA VAL A 38 -3.82 -3.98 4.39
C VAL A 38 -3.81 -2.79 3.43
N SER A 39 -4.00 -3.00 2.12
CA SER A 39 -4.07 -1.87 1.17
C SER A 39 -5.30 -0.99 1.40
N ALA A 40 -6.49 -1.59 1.63
CA ALA A 40 -7.72 -0.84 1.89
C ALA A 40 -7.57 0.10 3.10
N VAL A 41 -7.07 -0.41 4.22
CA VAL A 41 -6.88 0.39 5.44
C VAL A 41 -5.76 1.42 5.26
N ALA A 42 -4.65 1.07 4.60
CA ALA A 42 -3.57 2.01 4.31
C ALA A 42 -4.07 3.24 3.54
N PHE A 43 -4.84 3.01 2.47
CA PHE A 43 -5.36 4.10 1.64
C PHE A 43 -6.51 4.86 2.30
N SER A 44 -7.35 4.20 3.09
CA SER A 44 -8.35 4.87 3.93
C SER A 44 -7.69 5.86 4.90
N LEU A 45 -6.63 5.45 5.59
CA LEU A 45 -5.87 6.32 6.50
C LEU A 45 -5.19 7.47 5.74
N PHE A 46 -4.58 7.19 4.60
CA PHE A 46 -3.90 8.21 3.81
C PHE A 46 -4.85 9.32 3.32
N PHE A 47 -5.97 8.94 2.72
CA PHE A 47 -6.95 9.92 2.23
C PHE A 47 -7.69 10.57 3.41
N GLY A 48 -8.00 9.82 4.46
CA GLY A 48 -8.57 10.35 5.70
C GLY A 48 -7.69 11.43 6.35
N GLN A 49 -6.36 11.23 6.39
CA GLN A 49 -5.41 12.26 6.84
C GLN A 49 -5.47 13.51 5.96
N THR A 50 -5.64 13.36 4.65
CA THR A 50 -5.82 14.50 3.73
C THR A 50 -7.10 15.27 4.05
N GLY A 51 -8.20 14.55 4.28
CA GLY A 51 -9.44 15.16 4.74
C GLY A 51 -9.28 15.87 6.08
N LEU A 52 -8.59 15.27 7.05
CA LEU A 52 -8.32 15.88 8.37
C LEU A 52 -7.48 17.15 8.25
N ASP A 53 -6.48 17.17 7.37
CA ASP A 53 -5.64 18.35 7.15
C ASP A 53 -6.45 19.50 6.53
N LEU A 54 -7.36 19.19 5.59
CA LEU A 54 -8.27 20.17 4.99
C LEU A 54 -9.33 20.66 5.98
N TYR A 55 -9.82 19.79 6.87
CA TYR A 55 -10.71 20.17 7.95
C TYR A 55 -10.04 21.14 8.93
N LYS A 56 -8.81 20.83 9.36
CA LYS A 56 -8.04 21.68 10.29
C LYS A 56 -7.68 23.05 9.72
N THR A 57 -7.66 23.20 8.39
CA THR A 57 -7.43 24.48 7.73
C THR A 57 -8.71 25.26 7.45
N GLY A 58 -9.87 24.71 7.82
CA GLY A 58 -11.18 25.32 7.55
C GLY A 58 -11.59 25.28 6.08
N GLN A 59 -10.86 24.55 5.22
CA GLN A 59 -11.17 24.46 3.80
C GLN A 59 -12.35 23.53 3.51
N LYS A 60 -12.53 22.48 4.33
CA LYS A 60 -13.59 21.48 4.18
C LYS A 60 -14.19 21.10 5.54
N GLY A 61 -15.40 20.52 5.55
CA GLY A 61 -16.08 20.04 6.76
C GLY A 61 -15.67 18.63 7.20
N LEU A 62 -16.17 18.18 8.35
CA LEU A 62 -15.95 16.80 8.85
C LEU A 62 -16.53 15.73 7.91
N GLU A 63 -17.62 16.03 7.21
CA GLU A 63 -18.20 15.14 6.20
C GLU A 63 -17.19 14.77 5.11
N PHE A 64 -16.33 15.73 4.73
CA PHE A 64 -15.27 15.49 3.76
C PHE A 64 -14.21 14.53 4.29
N VAL A 65 -13.94 14.51 5.60
CA VAL A 65 -13.00 13.56 6.22
C VAL A 65 -13.51 12.12 6.07
N LEU A 66 -14.80 11.91 6.32
CA LEU A 66 -15.44 10.60 6.17
C LEU A 66 -15.47 10.19 4.70
N LEU A 67 -15.84 11.11 3.80
CA LEU A 67 -15.81 10.87 2.36
C LEU A 67 -14.41 10.51 1.86
N ALA A 68 -13.39 11.27 2.28
CA ALA A 68 -12.00 11.00 1.93
C ALA A 68 -11.57 9.61 2.42
N SER A 69 -11.90 9.25 3.66
CA SER A 69 -11.60 7.94 4.22
C SER A 69 -12.30 6.81 3.46
N ALA A 70 -13.55 7.02 3.04
CA ALA A 70 -14.32 6.06 2.25
C ALA A 70 -13.78 5.91 0.82
N ILE A 71 -13.41 7.01 0.17
CA ILE A 71 -12.76 7.00 -1.16
C ILE A 71 -11.40 6.28 -1.06
N GLY A 72 -10.61 6.57 -0.04
CA GLY A 72 -9.35 5.88 0.21
C GLY A 72 -9.54 4.38 0.43
N LEU A 73 -10.57 3.99 1.18
CA LEU A 73 -10.93 2.58 1.38
C LEU A 73 -11.28 1.90 0.05
N ALA A 74 -12.13 2.53 -0.75
CA ALA A 74 -12.51 2.03 -2.08
C ALA A 74 -11.29 1.95 -3.03
N TYR A 75 -10.41 2.95 -2.98
CA TYR A 75 -9.17 2.97 -3.75
C TYR A 75 -8.26 1.78 -3.38
N GLY A 76 -8.02 1.56 -2.09
CA GLY A 76 -7.20 0.45 -1.62
C GLY A 76 -7.83 -0.94 -1.81
N LEU A 77 -9.16 -1.02 -1.89
CA LEU A 77 -9.92 -2.26 -2.13
C LEU A 77 -10.05 -2.62 -3.61
N LEU A 78 -10.15 -1.62 -4.49
CA LEU A 78 -10.45 -1.82 -5.91
C LEU A 78 -9.25 -1.51 -6.81
N VAL A 79 -8.70 -0.30 -6.69
CA VAL A 79 -7.64 0.20 -7.58
C VAL A 79 -6.34 -0.56 -7.34
N ILE A 80 -5.95 -0.77 -6.08
CA ILE A 80 -4.69 -1.45 -5.76
C ILE A 80 -4.68 -2.93 -6.21
N PRO A 81 -5.70 -3.75 -5.92
CA PRO A 81 -5.76 -5.11 -6.46
C PRO A 81 -5.83 -5.14 -7.99
N LEU A 82 -6.50 -4.18 -8.62
CA LEU A 82 -6.56 -4.06 -10.08
C LEU A 82 -5.18 -3.80 -10.69
N ILE A 83 -4.37 -2.92 -10.08
CA ILE A 83 -2.98 -2.72 -10.47
C ILE A 83 -2.17 -4.01 -10.27
N GLY A 84 -2.36 -4.71 -9.14
CA GLY A 84 -1.74 -6.01 -8.90
C GLY A 84 -2.09 -7.05 -9.99
N PHE A 85 -3.34 -7.05 -10.45
CA PHE A 85 -3.81 -7.89 -11.56
C PHE A 85 -3.16 -7.48 -12.90
N PHE A 86 -3.05 -6.18 -13.17
CA PHE A 86 -2.34 -5.68 -14.35
C PHE A 86 -0.87 -6.13 -14.36
N ILE A 87 -0.18 -6.01 -13.21
CA ILE A 87 1.19 -6.51 -13.06
C ILE A 87 1.25 -8.00 -13.31
N TRP A 88 0.33 -8.79 -12.72
CA TRP A 88 0.27 -10.22 -12.99
C TRP A 88 0.13 -10.54 -14.49
N THR A 89 -0.66 -9.77 -15.23
CA THR A 89 -0.82 -9.93 -16.69
C THR A 89 0.49 -9.68 -17.42
N VAL A 90 1.19 -8.58 -17.10
CA VAL A 90 2.52 -8.26 -17.66
C VAL A 90 3.55 -9.36 -17.35
N LEU A 91 3.51 -9.91 -16.13
CA LEU A 91 4.37 -11.00 -15.70
C LEU A 91 4.06 -12.31 -16.43
N LYS A 92 2.77 -12.59 -16.68
CA LYS A 92 2.35 -13.79 -17.40
C LYS A 92 2.85 -13.78 -18.84
N LEU A 93 2.78 -12.62 -19.50
CA LEU A 93 3.36 -12.40 -20.83
C LEU A 93 4.90 -12.57 -20.83
N SER A 94 5.53 -12.27 -19.70
CA SER A 94 6.99 -12.43 -19.49
C SER A 94 7.42 -13.86 -19.08
N LYS A 95 6.53 -14.86 -19.20
CA LYS A 95 6.72 -16.27 -18.78
C LYS A 95 6.82 -16.48 -17.26
N GLY A 96 6.20 -15.62 -16.45
CA GLY A 96 6.12 -15.82 -15.00
C GLY A 96 5.22 -17.00 -14.60
N GLU A 97 5.65 -17.77 -13.60
CA GLU A 97 4.95 -18.97 -13.11
C GLU A 97 4.02 -18.71 -11.91
N ARG A 98 4.05 -17.50 -11.35
CA ARG A 98 3.29 -17.17 -10.13
C ARG A 98 1.79 -17.04 -10.39
N LYS A 99 1.00 -17.47 -9.39
CA LYS A 99 -0.46 -17.40 -9.44
C LYS A 99 -0.95 -15.97 -9.26
N MET A 100 -2.03 -15.60 -9.94
CA MET A 100 -2.67 -14.29 -9.85
C MET A 100 -2.91 -13.85 -8.39
N ARG A 101 -3.46 -14.74 -7.57
CA ARG A 101 -3.76 -14.45 -6.15
C ARG A 101 -2.50 -14.10 -5.35
N GLU A 102 -1.39 -14.80 -5.61
CA GLU A 102 -0.12 -14.54 -4.94
C GLU A 102 0.44 -13.18 -5.34
N THR A 103 0.41 -12.85 -6.64
CA THR A 103 0.86 -11.55 -7.15
C THR A 103 0.06 -10.39 -6.57
N VAL A 104 -1.28 -10.48 -6.60
CA VAL A 104 -2.16 -9.44 -6.04
C VAL A 104 -1.93 -9.31 -4.53
N SER A 105 -1.83 -10.42 -3.81
CA SER A 105 -1.60 -10.40 -2.36
C SER A 105 -0.25 -9.81 -1.99
N ALA A 106 0.81 -10.15 -2.72
CA ALA A 106 2.15 -9.58 -2.54
C ALA A 106 2.15 -8.07 -2.77
N PHE A 107 1.44 -7.65 -3.81
CA PHE A 107 1.35 -6.25 -4.19
C PHE A 107 0.58 -5.42 -3.16
N CYS A 108 -0.60 -5.88 -2.71
CA CYS A 108 -1.35 -5.19 -1.65
C CYS A 108 -0.54 -5.12 -0.34
N LEU A 109 0.19 -6.18 0.00
CA LEU A 109 1.07 -6.20 1.18
C LEU A 109 2.26 -5.23 1.08
N SER A 110 2.68 -4.83 -0.12
CA SER A 110 3.75 -3.84 -0.28
C SER A 110 3.38 -2.48 0.33
N TYR A 111 2.08 -2.18 0.48
CA TYR A 111 1.57 -1.00 1.16
C TYR A 111 1.56 -1.11 2.69
N SER A 112 2.20 -2.13 3.27
CA SER A 112 2.37 -2.24 4.73
C SER A 112 3.09 -1.04 5.33
N GLY A 113 4.05 -0.44 4.60
CA GLY A 113 4.67 0.83 4.98
C GLY A 113 3.63 1.96 5.09
N ALA A 114 2.81 2.14 4.06
CA ALA A 114 1.73 3.14 4.07
C ALA A 114 0.73 2.94 5.22
N LEU A 115 0.41 1.68 5.57
CA LEU A 115 -0.42 1.36 6.73
C LEU A 115 0.21 1.83 8.05
N ILE A 116 1.49 1.50 8.26
CA ILE A 116 2.22 1.89 9.48
C ILE A 116 2.31 3.41 9.59
N TYR A 117 2.77 4.08 8.53
CA TYR A 117 2.88 5.54 8.51
C TYR A 117 1.51 6.21 8.65
N GLY A 118 0.46 5.70 8.00
CA GLY A 118 -0.90 6.19 8.14
C GLY A 118 -1.44 6.08 9.57
N THR A 119 -1.10 5.00 10.27
CA THR A 119 -1.53 4.79 11.67
C THR A 119 -0.83 5.75 12.61
N ILE A 120 0.50 5.89 12.47
CA ILE A 120 1.29 6.83 13.28
C ILE A 120 0.88 8.27 12.99
N GLY A 121 0.74 8.64 11.71
CA GLY A 121 0.34 9.98 11.32
C GLY A 121 -1.05 10.35 11.84
N LEU A 122 -2.00 9.41 11.88
CA LEU A 122 -3.31 9.67 12.48
C LEU A 122 -3.19 9.98 13.97
N GLY A 123 -2.35 9.23 14.70
CA GLY A 123 -2.04 9.51 16.10
C GLY A 123 -1.47 10.91 16.32
N PHE A 124 -0.47 11.30 15.53
CA PHE A 124 0.12 12.65 15.58
C PHE A 124 -0.88 13.75 15.20
N SER A 125 -1.72 13.48 14.21
CA SER A 125 -2.78 14.40 13.76
C SER A 125 -3.77 14.67 14.89
N LEU A 126 -4.23 13.63 15.59
CA LEU A 126 -5.21 13.76 16.67
C LEU A 126 -4.60 14.33 17.96
N ALA A 127 -3.39 13.92 18.32
CA ALA A 127 -2.75 14.33 19.57
C ALA A 127 -2.12 15.73 19.51
N LEU A 128 -1.47 16.09 18.38
CA LEU A 128 -0.69 17.32 18.25
C LEU A 128 -1.32 18.33 17.29
N GLY A 129 -2.46 18.01 16.67
CA GLY A 129 -3.09 18.88 15.68
C GLY A 129 -2.30 18.99 14.36
N TRP A 130 -1.23 18.21 14.17
CA TRP A 130 -0.35 18.33 13.01
C TRP A 130 -1.03 17.99 11.69
N LYS A 131 -0.53 18.58 10.59
CA LYS A 131 -0.92 18.23 9.23
C LYS A 131 -0.05 17.07 8.76
N THR A 132 -0.66 15.90 8.59
CA THR A 132 0.09 14.62 8.50
C THR A 132 -0.02 13.91 7.15
N SER A 133 -0.90 14.37 6.26
CA SER A 133 -1.09 13.77 4.93
C SER A 133 0.20 13.76 4.11
N VAL A 134 0.98 14.85 4.13
CA VAL A 134 2.26 14.92 3.42
C VAL A 134 3.35 14.17 4.19
N ALA A 135 3.54 14.51 5.47
CA ALA A 135 4.64 13.98 6.28
C ALA A 135 4.58 12.46 6.50
N PHE A 136 3.37 11.91 6.68
CA PHE A 136 3.16 10.49 6.94
C PHE A 136 2.49 9.79 5.77
N GLY A 137 1.47 10.38 5.16
CA GLY A 137 0.75 9.78 4.04
C GLY A 137 1.62 9.57 2.80
N VAL A 138 2.12 10.66 2.20
CA VAL A 138 3.00 10.61 1.02
C VAL A 138 4.27 9.82 1.32
N THR A 139 4.90 10.05 2.47
CA THR A 139 6.08 9.29 2.91
C THR A 139 5.78 7.79 2.99
N GLY A 140 4.62 7.39 3.52
CA GLY A 140 4.21 5.99 3.59
C GLY A 140 4.03 5.34 2.22
N VAL A 141 3.47 6.08 1.25
CA VAL A 141 3.36 5.63 -0.15
C VAL A 141 4.74 5.51 -0.80
N LEU A 142 5.63 6.48 -0.60
CA LEU A 142 7.01 6.42 -1.09
C LEU A 142 7.77 5.24 -0.45
N TRP A 143 7.54 4.98 0.84
CA TRP A 143 8.14 3.84 1.53
C TRP A 143 7.66 2.51 0.97
N ALA A 144 6.44 2.43 0.43
CA ALA A 144 5.90 1.24 -0.22
C ALA A 144 6.61 0.92 -1.55
N ILE A 145 7.33 1.87 -2.17
CA ILE A 145 8.07 1.66 -3.42
C ILE A 145 9.17 0.60 -3.24
N GLY A 146 9.93 0.64 -2.15
CA GLY A 146 10.99 -0.36 -1.88
C GLY A 146 10.45 -1.80 -1.82
N PRO A 147 9.48 -2.09 -0.95
CA PRO A 147 8.75 -3.36 -0.91
C PRO A 147 8.15 -3.75 -2.25
N MET A 148 7.61 -2.80 -3.02
CA MET A 148 7.04 -3.06 -4.33
C MET A 148 8.10 -3.48 -5.37
N ILE A 149 9.25 -2.78 -5.42
CA ILE A 149 10.37 -3.15 -6.29
C ILE A 149 10.84 -4.56 -5.97
N ILE A 150 11.00 -4.89 -4.68
CA ILE A 150 11.45 -6.21 -4.25
C ILE A 150 10.39 -7.27 -4.56
N THR A 151 9.11 -6.95 -4.37
CA THR A 151 7.98 -7.81 -4.72
C THR A 151 7.97 -8.14 -6.21
N ILE A 152 8.02 -7.13 -7.08
CA ILE A 152 8.02 -7.35 -8.53
C ILE A 152 9.28 -8.09 -8.96
N ARG A 153 10.44 -7.81 -8.34
CA ARG A 153 11.68 -8.53 -8.60
C ARG A 153 11.58 -10.02 -8.24
N GLU A 154 11.03 -10.37 -7.08
CA GLU A 154 10.80 -11.76 -6.69
C GLU A 154 9.77 -12.46 -7.60
N LEU A 155 8.75 -11.72 -8.07
CA LEU A 155 7.76 -12.23 -9.00
C LEU A 155 8.28 -12.39 -10.45
N THR A 156 9.36 -11.70 -10.81
CA THR A 156 10.02 -11.76 -12.13
C THR A 156 11.27 -12.66 -12.14
N SER A 157 11.46 -13.50 -11.11
CA SER A 157 12.65 -14.34 -10.96
C SER A 157 13.97 -13.55 -10.98
N GLY A 158 13.96 -12.34 -10.42
CA GLY A 158 15.15 -11.51 -10.21
C GLY A 158 15.40 -10.40 -11.24
N ARG A 159 14.48 -10.15 -12.19
CA ARG A 159 14.68 -9.13 -13.24
C ARG A 159 14.42 -7.70 -12.72
N SER A 160 15.47 -7.07 -12.17
CA SER A 160 15.42 -5.70 -11.68
C SER A 160 15.06 -4.65 -12.74
N ALA A 161 15.36 -4.91 -14.01
CA ALA A 161 15.08 -3.99 -15.11
C ALA A 161 13.57 -3.74 -15.33
N LEU A 162 12.71 -4.69 -14.94
CA LEU A 162 11.25 -4.53 -15.02
C LEU A 162 10.67 -3.99 -13.71
N SER A 163 11.25 -4.34 -12.56
CA SER A 163 10.66 -4.00 -11.27
C SER A 163 10.70 -2.51 -10.95
N ILE A 164 11.82 -1.84 -11.25
CA ILE A 164 12.00 -0.41 -11.00
C ILE A 164 10.98 0.44 -11.80
N PRO A 165 10.92 0.38 -13.15
CA PRO A 165 10.01 1.24 -13.90
C PRO A 165 8.53 0.98 -13.59
N ILE A 166 8.15 -0.28 -13.34
CA ILE A 166 6.78 -0.61 -12.96
C ILE A 166 6.45 -0.01 -11.59
N ALA A 167 7.29 -0.22 -10.58
CA ALA A 167 7.05 0.32 -9.24
C ALA A 167 7.01 1.85 -9.23
N THR A 168 7.91 2.50 -9.98
CA THR A 168 7.92 3.96 -10.14
C THR A 168 6.64 4.45 -10.81
N THR A 169 6.21 3.83 -11.90
CA THR A 169 4.98 4.22 -12.62
C THR A 169 3.76 4.09 -11.73
N VAL A 170 3.66 3.00 -10.95
CA VAL A 170 2.59 2.82 -9.97
C VAL A 170 2.65 3.90 -8.89
N GLY A 171 3.83 4.15 -8.32
CA GLY A 171 4.00 5.17 -7.28
C GLY A 171 3.55 6.55 -7.77
N VAL A 172 3.96 6.92 -8.98
CA VAL A 172 3.54 8.17 -9.64
C VAL A 172 2.03 8.19 -9.85
N ALA A 173 1.43 7.13 -10.38
CA ALA A 173 -0.02 7.06 -10.61
C ALA A 173 -0.81 7.23 -9.30
N VAL A 174 -0.36 6.61 -8.21
CA VAL A 174 -0.97 6.75 -6.88
C VAL A 174 -0.85 8.20 -6.36
N LEU A 175 0.33 8.81 -6.47
CA LEU A 175 0.55 10.18 -5.99
C LEU A 175 -0.22 11.21 -6.82
N ILE A 176 -0.31 11.03 -8.14
CA ILE A 176 -1.15 11.87 -9.01
C ILE A 176 -2.62 11.73 -8.62
N SER A 177 -3.10 10.49 -8.41
CA SER A 177 -4.50 10.25 -8.01
C SER A 177 -4.83 10.94 -6.69
N TRP A 178 -3.92 10.87 -5.72
CA TRP A 178 -4.04 11.58 -4.45
C TRP A 178 -3.98 13.10 -4.62
N SER A 179 -3.06 13.62 -5.44
CA SER A 179 -2.93 15.06 -5.69
C SER A 179 -4.19 15.64 -6.36
N ILE A 180 -4.77 14.92 -7.32
CA ILE A 180 -6.06 15.30 -7.92
C ILE A 180 -7.15 15.33 -6.85
N PHE A 181 -7.24 14.28 -6.02
CA PHE A 181 -8.22 14.22 -4.93
C PHE A 181 -8.10 15.39 -3.93
N GLY A 182 -6.88 15.75 -3.53
CA GLY A 182 -6.65 16.84 -2.59
C GLY A 182 -7.00 18.24 -3.11
N ASN A 183 -7.22 18.38 -4.43
CA ASN A 183 -7.62 19.65 -5.07
C ASN A 183 -9.14 19.74 -5.35
N ILE A 184 -9.92 18.71 -5.01
CA ILE A 184 -11.40 18.70 -5.13
C ILE A 184 -12.02 19.37 -3.91
#